data_AF-A0A4Q2MC47-F1
#
_entry.id   AF-A0A4Q2MC47-F1
#
_cell.length_a   1.000
_cell.length_b   1.000
_cell.length_c   1.000
_cell.angle_alpha   90.00
_cell.angle_beta   90.00
_cell.angle_gamma   90.00
#
_symmetry.space_group_name_H-M   'P 1'
#
loop_
_entity.id
_entity.type
_entity.pdbx_description
1 polymer ?
#
loop_
_entity_poly.entity_id
_entity_poly.type
_entity_poly.pdbx_seq_one_letter_code
_entity_poly.pdbx_strand_id
1 'polypeptide(L)'
;MTRTRTRRLALFLTALVLAGSAATIGYLLLAPSTSSLPSPSSLLGSGLPAAPEHADGEVPDGTTVVDDDIPAVGNLDPELLAAVRRAAEDAAAEDLTFFVNGGWRSAAYQERLLREAVDEYGSEEEAARWVATPETSAHVSGDAIDIGMFAAAAWLDEHGDAYGLCRIYDNEPWHFELRPDAVTEGCPTMYWDPTFDPRMTGGSISEE
;
A
#
# COMPACT_ATOMS: atom_id res chain seq x y z
N MET A 1 -51.08 -17.12 -34.24
CA MET A 1 -51.46 -15.85 -34.91
C MET A 1 -50.96 -14.68 -34.07
N THR A 2 -50.46 -13.63 -34.74
CA THR A 2 -49.77 -12.47 -34.17
C THR A 2 -50.72 -11.42 -33.55
N ARG A 3 -50.28 -10.75 -32.48
CA ARG A 3 -50.16 -9.27 -32.50
C ARG A 3 -49.31 -8.67 -31.36
N THR A 4 -48.17 -8.13 -31.73
CA THR A 4 -47.38 -7.13 -30.99
C THR A 4 -48.14 -5.81 -30.89
N ARG A 5 -47.93 -5.03 -29.82
CA ARG A 5 -47.90 -3.56 -29.88
C ARG A 5 -47.26 -2.90 -28.64
N THR A 6 -46.07 -2.38 -28.90
CA THR A 6 -45.32 -1.32 -28.21
C THR A 6 -46.16 -0.31 -27.39
N ARG A 7 -45.68 0.01 -26.18
CA ARG A 7 -46.01 1.26 -25.47
C ARG A 7 -44.92 2.30 -25.74
N ARG A 8 -45.33 3.57 -25.78
CA ARG A 8 -44.57 4.68 -26.39
C ARG A 8 -43.74 5.45 -25.35
N LEU A 9 -42.61 5.97 -25.81
CA LEU A 9 -41.82 7.00 -25.11
C LEU A 9 -42.64 8.29 -24.95
N ALA A 10 -42.45 9.01 -23.85
CA ALA A 10 -42.91 10.38 -23.66
C ALA A 10 -41.83 11.19 -22.91
N LEU A 11 -41.52 12.37 -23.45
CA LEU A 11 -40.49 13.33 -22.99
C LEU A 11 -41.09 14.42 -22.08
N PHE A 12 -40.25 15.41 -21.71
CA PHE A 12 -40.55 16.76 -21.17
C PHE A 12 -40.60 16.89 -19.64
N LEU A 13 -40.12 17.94 -18.95
CA LEU A 13 -39.29 19.16 -19.19
C LEU A 13 -38.59 19.48 -17.82
N THR A 14 -37.64 20.41 -17.59
CA THR A 14 -37.12 21.61 -18.29
C THR A 14 -35.66 21.86 -17.84
N ALA A 15 -34.92 22.78 -18.49
CA ALA A 15 -33.77 23.49 -17.90
C ALA A 15 -34.14 24.96 -17.65
N LEU A 16 -33.56 25.60 -16.62
CA LEU A 16 -33.91 26.99 -16.24
C LEU A 16 -32.63 27.84 -16.13
N VAL A 17 -32.45 28.71 -17.11
CA VAL A 17 -31.37 29.72 -17.18
C VAL A 17 -31.98 31.08 -16.83
N LEU A 18 -31.36 31.81 -15.91
CA LEU A 18 -31.64 33.22 -15.69
C LEU A 18 -30.33 34.01 -15.68
N ALA A 19 -30.20 34.94 -16.62
CA ALA A 19 -29.18 35.96 -16.63
C ALA A 19 -29.71 37.22 -15.94
N GLY A 20 -28.87 37.86 -15.12
CA GLY A 20 -29.14 39.15 -14.46
C GLY A 20 -27.91 40.04 -14.54
N SER A 21 -28.11 41.34 -14.80
CA SER A 21 -27.10 42.21 -15.42
C SER A 21 -26.19 43.00 -14.47
N ALA A 22 -25.02 43.34 -15.01
CA ALA A 22 -23.92 44.12 -14.44
C ALA A 22 -24.26 45.40 -13.66
N ALA A 23 -23.39 45.72 -12.70
CA ALA A 23 -23.09 47.08 -12.25
C ALA A 23 -21.57 47.27 -12.19
N THR A 24 -21.05 48.33 -12.80
CA THR A 24 -19.62 48.64 -12.88
C THR A 24 -19.19 49.59 -11.76
N ILE A 25 -18.08 49.28 -11.08
CA ILE A 25 -17.32 50.26 -10.29
C ILE A 25 -15.85 50.08 -10.66
N GLY A 26 -15.27 51.09 -11.29
CA GLY A 26 -13.84 51.12 -11.59
C GLY A 26 -13.08 51.87 -10.49
N TYR A 27 -11.88 51.41 -10.18
CA TYR A 27 -10.82 52.25 -9.65
C TYR A 27 -9.48 51.76 -10.18
N LEU A 28 -8.76 52.62 -10.91
CA LEU A 28 -7.41 52.38 -11.40
C LEU A 28 -6.51 53.47 -10.82
N LEU A 29 -5.67 53.11 -9.84
CA LEU A 29 -4.56 53.96 -9.39
C LEU A 29 -3.34 53.10 -9.02
N LEU A 30 -2.17 53.67 -9.27
CA LEU A 30 -0.84 53.06 -9.17
C LEU A 30 -0.34 53.03 -7.72
N ALA A 31 0.40 51.98 -7.34
CA ALA A 31 1.46 52.01 -6.32
C ALA A 31 2.35 50.73 -6.47
N PRO A 32 3.54 50.64 -5.85
CA PRO A 32 4.74 50.26 -6.60
C PRO A 32 5.30 48.87 -6.28
N SER A 33 6.23 48.43 -7.13
CA SER A 33 7.05 47.23 -6.93
C SER A 33 7.81 47.28 -5.60
N THR A 34 7.48 46.39 -4.66
CA THR A 34 8.32 46.14 -3.48
C THR A 34 9.44 45.17 -3.86
N SER A 35 10.66 45.67 -3.96
CA SER A 35 11.86 44.82 -4.08
C SER A 35 12.07 44.05 -2.78
N SER A 36 11.68 42.77 -2.76
CA SER A 36 12.03 41.86 -1.66
C SER A 36 13.54 41.72 -1.57
N LEU A 37 14.13 42.18 -0.47
CA LEU A 37 15.54 41.94 -0.17
C LEU A 37 15.76 40.44 0.07
N PRO A 38 16.82 39.82 -0.47
CA PRO A 38 17.17 38.45 -0.11
C PRO A 38 17.61 38.41 1.36
N SER A 39 16.95 37.55 2.15
CA SER A 39 17.32 37.31 3.54
C SER A 39 18.75 36.76 3.65
N PRO A 40 19.62 37.30 4.52
CA PRO A 40 20.99 36.82 4.69
C PRO A 40 21.03 35.56 5.59
N SER A 41 20.41 34.47 5.11
CA SER A 41 20.40 33.16 5.78
C SER A 41 21.03 32.09 4.88
N SER A 42 22.17 32.42 4.29
CA SER A 42 22.98 31.50 3.45
C SER A 42 24.38 31.28 4.03
N LEU A 43 24.50 31.27 5.37
CA LEU A 43 25.74 30.96 6.09
C LEU A 43 25.46 30.19 7.38
N LEU A 44 25.02 28.94 7.24
CA LEU A 44 25.41 27.86 8.16
C LEU A 44 25.31 26.53 7.41
N GLY A 45 26.44 26.04 6.92
CA GLY A 45 26.51 24.73 6.25
C GLY A 45 26.48 23.62 7.29
N SER A 46 25.35 22.91 7.38
CA SER A 46 25.28 21.59 8.01
C SER A 46 25.13 20.55 6.91
N GLY A 47 26.25 20.09 6.37
CA GLY A 47 26.32 19.00 5.40
C GLY A 47 26.07 17.63 6.05
N LEU A 48 24.99 17.51 6.82
CA LEU A 48 24.37 16.21 7.01
C LEU A 48 23.76 15.84 5.65
N PRO A 49 24.00 14.63 5.11
CA PRO A 49 23.16 14.14 4.04
C PRO A 49 21.71 14.19 4.55
N ALA A 50 20.78 14.64 3.70
CA ALA A 50 19.38 14.42 3.99
C ALA A 50 19.19 12.91 4.22
N ALA A 51 18.42 12.54 5.25
CA ALA A 51 18.01 11.16 5.40
C ALA A 51 17.34 10.71 4.09
N PRO A 52 17.51 9.45 3.65
CA PRO A 52 16.80 8.95 2.48
C PRO A 52 15.31 9.26 2.61
N GLU A 53 14.70 9.73 1.53
CA GLU A 53 13.25 9.81 1.47
C GLU A 53 12.70 8.40 1.68
N HIS A 54 11.67 8.25 2.53
CA HIS A 54 11.11 6.94 2.89
C HIS A 54 12.09 5.96 3.57
N ALA A 55 13.13 6.46 4.26
CA ALA A 55 14.11 5.64 4.99
C ALA A 55 13.51 4.63 5.98
N ASP A 56 12.30 4.89 6.47
CA ASP A 56 11.59 4.05 7.44
C ASP A 56 10.72 2.95 6.78
N GLY A 57 10.64 2.92 5.44
CA GLY A 57 9.87 1.92 4.69
C GLY A 57 8.48 2.38 4.25
N GLU A 58 8.21 3.69 4.22
CA GLU A 58 7.04 4.21 3.51
C GLU A 58 7.10 3.88 2.00
N VAL A 59 5.96 3.66 1.36
CA VAL A 59 5.90 3.24 -0.06
C VAL A 59 5.28 4.35 -0.91
N PRO A 60 6.04 4.96 -1.85
CA PRO A 60 5.50 5.93 -2.81
C PRO A 60 4.46 5.32 -3.76
N ASP A 61 3.47 6.14 -4.17
CA ASP A 61 2.48 5.77 -5.18
C ASP A 61 3.16 5.28 -6.47
N GLY A 62 2.80 4.07 -6.91
CA GLY A 62 3.33 3.47 -8.13
C GLY A 62 4.66 2.73 -7.97
N THR A 63 5.18 2.56 -6.75
CA THR A 63 6.33 1.67 -6.46
C THR A 63 6.04 0.25 -6.92
N THR A 64 7.03 -0.38 -7.54
CA THR A 64 6.99 -1.74 -8.06
C THR A 64 8.10 -2.60 -7.46
N VAL A 65 8.01 -3.91 -7.68
CA VAL A 65 8.97 -4.89 -7.14
C VAL A 65 10.40 -4.77 -7.71
N VAL A 66 10.67 -3.85 -8.65
CA VAL A 66 11.99 -3.60 -9.24
C VAL A 66 12.67 -2.30 -8.77
N ASP A 67 11.99 -1.50 -7.95
CA ASP A 67 12.49 -0.19 -7.48
C ASP A 67 13.42 -0.35 -6.26
N ASP A 68 14.60 -0.94 -6.49
CA ASP A 68 15.64 -1.26 -5.48
C ASP A 68 16.09 -0.06 -4.62
N ASP A 69 15.89 1.18 -5.08
CA ASP A 69 16.24 2.40 -4.35
C ASP A 69 15.19 2.85 -3.31
N ILE A 70 13.98 2.26 -3.35
CA ILE A 70 12.97 2.44 -2.30
C ILE A 70 13.26 1.46 -1.15
N PRO A 71 13.48 1.92 0.09
CA PRO A 71 13.84 1.05 1.21
C PRO A 71 12.85 -0.09 1.50
N ALA A 72 11.56 0.12 1.22
CA ALA A 72 10.54 -0.91 1.36
C ALA A 72 10.72 -2.10 0.40
N VAL A 73 11.41 -1.92 -0.72
CA VAL A 73 11.75 -2.99 -1.68
C VAL A 73 13.18 -3.46 -1.46
N GLY A 74 14.14 -2.53 -1.39
CA GLY A 74 15.58 -2.84 -1.29
C GLY A 74 16.04 -3.51 0.01
N ASN A 75 15.24 -3.45 1.08
CA ASN A 75 15.52 -4.11 2.37
C ASN A 75 14.68 -5.38 2.62
N LEU A 76 13.91 -5.86 1.63
CA LEU A 76 13.26 -7.17 1.71
C LEU A 76 14.30 -8.29 1.80
N ASP A 77 13.91 -9.45 2.32
CA ASP A 77 14.74 -10.65 2.23
C ASP A 77 15.09 -10.94 0.75
N PRO A 78 16.38 -11.20 0.41
CA PRO A 78 16.77 -11.41 -0.99
C PRO A 78 16.13 -12.62 -1.67
N GLU A 79 15.78 -13.68 -0.93
CA GLU A 79 15.09 -14.85 -1.50
C GLU A 79 13.61 -14.55 -1.76
N LEU A 80 12.94 -13.84 -0.85
CA LEU A 80 11.60 -13.29 -1.07
C LEU A 80 11.57 -12.40 -2.31
N LEU A 81 12.44 -11.39 -2.37
CA LEU A 81 12.48 -10.44 -3.49
C LEU A 81 12.79 -11.13 -4.82
N ALA A 82 13.67 -12.14 -4.83
CA ALA A 82 13.94 -12.95 -6.01
C ALA A 82 12.74 -13.82 -6.43
N ALA A 83 11.98 -14.38 -5.49
CA ALA A 83 10.76 -15.12 -5.80
C ALA A 83 9.67 -14.21 -6.37
N VAL A 84 9.43 -13.06 -5.74
CA VAL A 84 8.44 -12.06 -6.17
C VAL A 84 8.76 -11.53 -7.57
N ARG A 85 10.05 -11.29 -7.88
CA ARG A 85 10.47 -10.85 -9.22
C ARG A 85 10.23 -11.89 -10.31
N ARG A 86 10.43 -13.19 -10.02
CA ARG A 86 10.07 -14.28 -10.95
C ARG A 86 8.55 -14.33 -11.19
N ALA A 87 7.76 -14.26 -10.13
CA ALA A 87 6.30 -14.23 -10.23
C ALA A 87 5.81 -13.02 -11.04
N ALA A 88 6.41 -11.84 -10.83
CA ALA A 88 6.08 -10.62 -11.57
C ALA A 88 6.47 -10.68 -13.06
N GLU A 89 7.57 -11.35 -13.42
CA GLU A 89 7.98 -11.55 -14.82
C GLU A 89 6.97 -12.42 -15.58
N ASP A 90 6.49 -13.50 -14.97
CA ASP A 90 5.47 -14.37 -15.57
C ASP A 90 4.08 -13.70 -15.59
N ALA A 91 3.68 -12.99 -14.52
CA ALA A 91 2.43 -12.24 -14.47
C ALA A 91 2.36 -11.10 -15.51
N ALA A 92 3.50 -10.51 -15.89
CA ALA A 92 3.57 -9.50 -16.92
C ALA A 92 3.18 -10.02 -18.32
N ALA A 93 3.20 -11.34 -18.55
CA ALA A 93 2.66 -11.95 -19.77
C ALA A 93 1.12 -11.85 -19.87
N GLU A 94 0.44 -11.54 -18.76
CA GLU A 94 -1.00 -11.33 -18.65
C GLU A 94 -1.37 -9.85 -18.42
N ASP A 95 -0.47 -8.92 -18.78
CA ASP A 95 -0.58 -7.46 -18.57
C ASP A 95 -0.73 -7.04 -17.09
N LEU A 96 -0.34 -7.90 -16.13
CA LEU A 96 -0.34 -7.59 -14.70
C LEU A 96 0.99 -6.98 -14.26
N THR A 97 0.94 -5.95 -13.42
CA THR A 97 2.11 -5.31 -12.81
C THR A 97 2.01 -5.44 -11.30
N PHE A 98 3.08 -5.90 -10.66
CA PHE A 98 3.16 -6.01 -9.21
C PHE A 98 3.60 -4.67 -8.62
N PHE A 99 2.61 -3.89 -8.21
CA PHE A 99 2.83 -2.71 -7.37
C PHE A 99 3.00 -3.15 -5.92
N VAL A 100 3.80 -2.40 -5.17
CA VAL A 100 4.02 -2.62 -3.74
C VAL A 100 3.17 -1.62 -2.97
N ASN A 101 2.37 -2.09 -2.03
CA ASN A 101 1.65 -1.25 -1.06
C ASN A 101 2.38 -1.19 0.30
N GLY A 102 3.19 -2.21 0.57
CA GLY A 102 3.94 -2.41 1.81
C GLY A 102 5.05 -3.42 1.56
N GLY A 103 6.19 -3.24 2.20
CA GLY A 103 7.35 -4.13 2.07
C GLY A 103 8.13 -4.10 3.37
N TRP A 104 9.46 -4.02 3.31
CA TRP A 104 10.24 -3.79 4.52
C TRP A 104 9.85 -2.47 5.21
N ARG A 105 9.76 -2.48 6.54
CA ARG A 105 9.56 -1.27 7.36
C ARG A 105 10.36 -1.29 8.65
N SER A 106 10.78 -0.12 9.11
CA SER A 106 11.50 0.00 10.38
C SER A 106 10.59 -0.32 11.56
N ALA A 107 11.16 -0.82 12.65
CA ALA A 107 10.43 -1.06 13.90
C ALA A 107 9.74 0.22 14.43
N ALA A 108 10.32 1.40 14.17
CA ALA A 108 9.74 2.69 14.57
C ALA A 108 8.53 3.08 13.70
N TYR A 109 8.51 2.70 12.43
CA TYR A 109 7.33 2.84 11.57
C TYR A 109 6.25 1.81 11.93
N GLN A 110 6.62 0.55 12.21
CA GLN A 110 5.66 -0.46 12.70
C GLN A 110 4.95 0.01 13.98
N GLU A 111 5.71 0.54 14.95
CA GLU A 111 5.16 1.11 16.20
C GLU A 111 4.24 2.31 15.95
N ARG A 112 4.47 3.08 14.87
CA ARG A 112 3.58 4.18 14.46
C ARG A 112 2.27 3.65 13.88
N LEU A 113 2.34 2.68 12.97
CA LEU A 113 1.17 2.04 12.38
C LEU A 113 0.32 1.31 13.43
N LEU A 114 0.94 0.63 14.40
CA LEU A 114 0.21 -0.04 15.48
C LEU A 114 -0.59 0.96 16.32
N ARG A 115 0.02 2.09 16.71
CA ARG A 115 -0.69 3.14 17.47
C ARG A 115 -1.81 3.78 16.65
N GLU A 116 -1.60 4.02 15.36
CA GLU A 116 -2.63 4.53 14.45
C GLU A 116 -3.82 3.54 14.33
N ALA A 117 -3.54 2.24 14.24
CA ALA A 117 -4.56 1.19 14.25
C ALA A 117 -5.29 1.08 15.59
N VAL A 118 -4.62 1.27 16.73
CA VAL A 118 -5.27 1.33 18.06
C VAL A 118 -6.20 2.54 18.17
N ASP A 119 -5.80 3.70 17.64
CA ASP A 119 -6.65 4.90 17.58
C ASP A 119 -7.85 4.72 16.64
N GLU A 120 -7.72 3.96 15.55
CA GLU A 120 -8.80 3.66 14.60
C GLU A 120 -9.78 2.59 15.11
N TYR A 121 -9.28 1.44 15.57
CA TYR A 121 -10.09 0.29 15.99
C TYR A 121 -10.50 0.34 17.48
N GLY A 122 -9.89 1.22 18.28
CA GLY A 122 -10.27 1.52 19.66
C GLY A 122 -9.70 0.59 20.74
N SER A 123 -8.93 -0.44 20.37
CA SER A 123 -8.19 -1.29 21.29
C SER A 123 -6.99 -1.97 20.61
N GLU A 124 -6.00 -2.38 21.41
CA GLU A 124 -4.90 -3.25 20.98
C GLU A 124 -5.41 -4.61 20.46
N GLU A 125 -6.50 -5.14 21.05
CA GLU A 125 -7.09 -6.43 20.68
C GLU A 125 -7.72 -6.43 19.28
N GLU A 126 -8.43 -5.37 18.88
CA GLU A 126 -8.97 -5.26 17.51
C GLU A 126 -7.90 -4.80 16.50
N ALA A 127 -6.93 -3.98 16.93
CA ALA A 127 -5.81 -3.56 16.07
C ALA A 127 -4.86 -4.71 15.71
N ALA A 128 -4.62 -5.65 16.64
CA ALA A 128 -3.78 -6.84 16.42
C ALA A 128 -4.30 -7.78 15.32
N ARG A 129 -5.54 -7.58 14.85
CA ARG A 129 -6.16 -8.32 13.73
C ARG A 129 -5.78 -7.77 12.36
N TRP A 130 -4.99 -6.68 12.32
CA TRP A 130 -4.56 -5.99 11.10
C TRP A 130 -3.11 -5.49 11.16
N VAL A 131 -2.58 -5.23 12.36
CA VAL A 131 -1.23 -4.67 12.54
C VAL A 131 -0.51 -5.40 13.68
N ALA A 132 0.55 -6.13 13.33
CA ALA A 132 1.45 -6.82 14.25
C ALA A 132 2.31 -5.83 15.08
N THR A 133 2.97 -6.32 16.14
CA THR A 133 3.92 -5.50 16.91
C THR A 133 5.26 -5.34 16.16
N PRO A 134 6.13 -4.38 16.55
CA PRO A 134 7.48 -4.27 16.00
C PRO A 134 8.33 -5.53 16.09
N GLU A 135 8.07 -6.38 17.08
CA GLU A 135 8.82 -7.63 17.33
C GLU A 135 8.33 -8.82 16.50
N THR A 136 7.06 -8.82 16.06
CA THR A 136 6.44 -9.98 15.39
C THR A 136 6.06 -9.71 13.92
N SER A 137 6.11 -8.46 13.46
CA SER A 137 5.82 -8.08 12.07
C SER A 137 6.86 -8.64 11.10
N ALA A 138 6.44 -9.55 10.22
CA ALA A 138 7.29 -10.11 9.16
C ALA A 138 7.85 -9.03 8.19
N HIS A 139 7.19 -7.88 8.09
CA HIS A 139 7.71 -6.74 7.33
C HIS A 139 8.88 -6.03 8.02
N VAL A 140 9.03 -6.16 9.34
CA VAL A 140 10.18 -5.58 10.07
C VAL A 140 11.43 -6.44 9.87
N SER A 141 11.27 -7.75 9.76
CA SER A 141 12.34 -8.67 9.36
C SER A 141 12.62 -8.66 7.84
N GLY A 142 11.66 -8.21 7.02
CA GLY A 142 11.77 -8.18 5.56
C GLY A 142 11.20 -9.42 4.86
N ASP A 143 10.54 -10.31 5.61
CA ASP A 143 10.00 -11.61 5.16
C ASP A 143 8.58 -11.54 4.54
N ALA A 144 8.01 -10.33 4.43
CA ALA A 144 6.65 -10.11 3.90
C ALA A 144 6.57 -8.92 2.93
N ILE A 145 5.62 -9.02 1.98
CA ILE A 145 5.30 -7.98 1.00
C ILE A 145 3.79 -7.87 0.79
N ASP A 146 3.29 -6.64 0.69
CA ASP A 146 1.91 -6.34 0.35
C ASP A 146 1.79 -5.99 -1.14
N ILE A 147 1.15 -6.85 -1.92
CA ILE A 147 0.93 -6.62 -3.35
C ILE A 147 -0.29 -5.74 -3.57
N GLY A 148 -0.05 -4.59 -4.20
CA GLY A 148 -1.07 -3.65 -4.65
C GLY A 148 -1.82 -4.15 -5.88
N MET A 149 -3.00 -3.56 -6.11
CA MET A 149 -3.99 -3.95 -7.13
C MET A 149 -4.55 -5.37 -6.94
N PHE A 150 -5.87 -5.44 -6.68
CA PHE A 150 -6.59 -6.70 -6.44
C PHE A 150 -6.34 -7.79 -7.50
N ALA A 151 -6.19 -7.43 -8.78
CA ALA A 151 -5.93 -8.40 -9.85
C ALA A 151 -4.54 -9.04 -9.77
N ALA A 152 -3.50 -8.28 -9.41
CA ALA A 152 -2.15 -8.81 -9.25
C ALA A 152 -2.03 -9.67 -7.98
N ALA A 153 -2.63 -9.22 -6.88
CA ALA A 153 -2.70 -9.98 -5.65
C ALA A 153 -3.49 -11.29 -5.83
N ALA A 154 -4.65 -11.27 -6.52
CA ALA A 154 -5.42 -12.48 -6.81
C ALA A 154 -4.68 -13.47 -7.73
N TRP A 155 -3.93 -12.98 -8.72
CA TRP A 155 -3.05 -13.83 -9.54
C TRP A 155 -1.96 -14.49 -8.68
N LEU A 156 -1.38 -13.75 -7.73
CA LEU A 156 -0.37 -14.30 -6.83
C LEU A 156 -0.95 -15.28 -5.79
N ASP A 157 -2.21 -15.13 -5.41
CA ASP A 157 -2.96 -16.09 -4.58
C ASP A 157 -3.24 -17.41 -5.35
N GLU A 158 -3.46 -17.35 -6.67
CA GLU A 158 -3.69 -18.52 -7.53
C GLU A 158 -2.42 -19.22 -8.01
N HIS A 159 -1.31 -18.49 -8.18
CA HIS A 159 -0.07 -18.99 -8.81
C HIS A 159 1.19 -18.91 -7.94
N GLY A 160 1.11 -18.35 -6.74
CA GLY A 160 2.26 -18.05 -5.89
C GLY A 160 3.02 -19.28 -5.40
N ASP A 161 2.33 -20.41 -5.19
CA ASP A 161 2.92 -21.65 -4.68
C ASP A 161 4.09 -22.15 -5.55
N ALA A 162 3.96 -22.03 -6.88
CA ALA A 162 5.01 -22.35 -7.86
C ALA A 162 6.31 -21.53 -7.70
N TYR A 163 6.25 -20.38 -7.03
CA TYR A 163 7.40 -19.54 -6.70
C TYR A 163 7.83 -19.65 -5.23
N GLY A 164 7.05 -20.35 -4.41
CA GLY A 164 7.17 -20.39 -2.96
C GLY A 164 6.55 -19.18 -2.25
N LEU A 165 5.62 -18.47 -2.90
CA LEU A 165 4.97 -17.28 -2.35
C LEU A 165 3.55 -17.62 -1.90
N CYS A 166 3.26 -17.37 -0.63
CA CYS A 166 1.97 -17.73 -0.06
C CYS A 166 1.32 -16.56 0.65
N ARG A 167 0.04 -16.36 0.38
CA ARG A 167 -0.83 -15.56 1.23
C ARG A 167 -0.96 -16.25 2.59
N ILE A 168 -0.82 -15.48 3.68
CA ILE A 168 -0.77 -16.04 5.03
C ILE A 168 -2.08 -15.81 5.82
N TYR A 169 -2.81 -14.72 5.53
CA TYR A 169 -4.01 -14.33 6.28
C TYR A 169 -5.25 -14.21 5.38
N ASP A 170 -6.37 -14.77 5.82
CA ASP A 170 -7.63 -14.77 5.06
C ASP A 170 -8.31 -13.38 5.07
N ASN A 171 -8.02 -12.52 6.04
CA ASN A 171 -8.47 -11.11 6.04
C ASN A 171 -7.57 -10.16 5.22
N GLU A 172 -6.36 -10.58 4.82
CA GLU A 172 -5.36 -9.72 4.14
C GLU A 172 -4.98 -10.30 2.76
N PRO A 173 -5.85 -10.16 1.74
CA PRO A 173 -5.61 -10.68 0.39
C PRO A 173 -4.43 -10.05 -0.36
N TRP A 174 -3.72 -9.11 0.26
CA TRP A 174 -2.53 -8.46 -0.27
C TRP A 174 -1.23 -8.98 0.35
N HIS A 175 -1.26 -9.62 1.53
CA HIS A 175 -0.06 -9.99 2.32
C HIS A 175 0.51 -11.34 1.91
N PHE A 176 1.72 -11.36 1.37
CA PHE A 176 2.44 -12.55 0.94
C PHE A 176 3.78 -12.71 1.65
N GLU A 177 4.14 -13.95 1.97
CA GLU A 177 5.44 -14.33 2.54
C GLU A 177 6.08 -15.49 1.75
N LEU A 178 7.40 -15.63 1.87
CA LEU A 178 8.11 -16.78 1.32
C LEU A 178 7.87 -18.03 2.18
N ARG A 179 7.51 -19.13 1.51
CA ARG A 179 7.37 -20.50 2.01
C ARG A 179 8.00 -21.44 0.98
N PRO A 180 9.32 -21.69 1.03
CA PRO A 180 10.03 -22.40 -0.04
C PRO A 180 9.47 -23.80 -0.35
N ASP A 181 8.99 -24.51 0.68
CA ASP A 181 8.42 -25.85 0.55
C ASP A 181 7.09 -25.87 -0.24
N ALA A 182 6.40 -24.73 -0.38
CA ALA A 182 5.14 -24.62 -1.13
C ALA A 182 5.28 -24.97 -2.61
N VAL A 183 6.47 -24.84 -3.19
CA VAL A 183 6.78 -25.29 -4.57
C VAL A 183 6.56 -26.80 -4.73
N THR A 184 6.63 -27.58 -3.65
CA THR A 184 6.45 -29.03 -3.64
C THR A 184 5.23 -29.50 -2.85
N GLU A 185 4.81 -28.76 -1.82
CA GLU A 185 3.76 -29.17 -0.88
C GLU A 185 2.46 -28.35 -1.02
N GLY A 186 2.49 -27.26 -1.80
CA GLY A 186 1.44 -26.24 -1.84
C GLY A 186 1.54 -25.28 -0.65
N CYS A 187 0.82 -24.16 -0.71
CA CYS A 187 0.80 -23.19 0.39
C CYS A 187 0.18 -23.78 1.68
N PRO A 188 0.69 -23.39 2.86
CA PRO A 188 0.10 -23.79 4.14
C PRO A 188 -1.33 -23.25 4.27
N THR A 189 -2.13 -23.86 5.14
CA THR A 189 -3.45 -23.33 5.49
C THR A 189 -3.30 -21.92 6.07
N MET A 190 -3.98 -20.94 5.47
CA MET A 190 -4.03 -19.56 5.97
C MET A 190 -4.58 -19.48 7.40
N TYR A 191 -4.06 -18.54 8.16
CA TYR A 191 -4.67 -18.09 9.40
C TYR A 191 -5.87 -17.17 9.09
N TRP A 192 -6.84 -17.09 9.99
CA TRP A 192 -8.03 -16.25 9.79
C TRP A 192 -7.69 -14.76 9.77
N ASP A 193 -6.93 -14.33 10.77
CA ASP A 193 -6.25 -13.04 10.86
C ASP A 193 -4.94 -13.23 11.68
N PRO A 194 -4.04 -12.23 11.77
CA PRO A 194 -2.76 -12.37 12.47
C PRO A 194 -2.86 -12.85 13.92
N THR A 195 -3.99 -12.65 14.61
CA THR A 195 -4.15 -13.13 16.01
C THR A 195 -4.19 -14.65 16.14
N PHE A 196 -4.36 -15.38 15.03
CA PHE A 196 -4.32 -16.84 14.96
C PHE A 196 -2.93 -17.41 14.60
N ASP A 197 -1.97 -16.56 14.23
CA ASP A 197 -0.60 -16.97 13.92
C ASP A 197 0.22 -17.13 15.21
N PRO A 198 0.80 -18.32 15.50
CA PRO A 198 1.58 -18.54 16.71
C PRO A 198 2.81 -17.62 16.83
N ARG A 199 3.31 -17.05 15.72
CA ARG A 199 4.41 -16.06 15.71
C ARG A 199 4.03 -14.76 16.41
N MET A 200 2.74 -14.41 16.43
CA MET A 200 2.25 -13.17 17.06
C MET A 200 2.16 -13.26 18.59
N THR A 201 2.26 -14.46 19.16
CA THR A 201 2.42 -14.63 20.62
C THR A 201 3.90 -14.62 20.99
N GLY A 202 4.35 -13.53 21.63
CA GLY A 202 5.72 -13.34 22.11
C GLY A 202 6.21 -14.55 22.94
N GLY A 203 7.19 -15.27 22.40
CA GLY A 203 7.41 -16.69 22.66
C GLY A 203 7.42 -17.17 24.11
N SER A 204 6.54 -18.13 24.38
CA SER A 204 6.79 -19.20 25.37
C SER A 204 6.11 -20.52 25.00
N ILE A 205 6.50 -21.12 23.87
CA ILE A 205 6.45 -22.58 23.75
C ILE A 205 7.80 -23.10 24.23
N SER A 206 7.89 -23.36 25.53
CA SER A 206 8.89 -24.29 26.05
C SER A 206 8.46 -25.70 25.63
N GLU A 207 9.16 -26.28 24.66
CA GLU A 207 9.03 -27.71 24.35
C GLU A 207 9.45 -28.54 25.57
N GLU A 208 8.64 -29.54 25.93
CA GLU A 208 8.84 -30.48 27.05
C GLU A 208 9.08 -31.91 26.54
#